data_AF-A0A1G9TWG8-F1
#
_entry.id   AF-A0A1G9TWG8-F1
#
_cell.length_a   1.000
_cell.length_b   1.000
_cell.length_c   1.000
_cell.angle_alpha   90.00
_cell.angle_beta   90.00
_cell.angle_gamma   90.00
#
_symmetry.space_group_name_H-M   'P 1'
#
loop_
_entity.id
_entity.type
_entity.pdbx_description
1 polymer ?
#
loop_
_entity_poly.entity_id
_entity_poly.type
_entity_poly.pdbx_seq_one_letter_code
_entity_poly.pdbx_strand_id
1 'polypeptide(L)'
;MEADHSVFILLTNTGTLFTKLIQGYTKAPYNHASIGFDRELKELYSFGRKNPSNPLNGGFVHEDLRTGTFSKYPDTTCVIYELRVSGREVEKMRRVLHVFIRSRQKYLYNMLGVIGIALKEPVEFSNSYFCSQFVAEILDRSGIKLWNKLPALVTPDDFRQSDRLELIYQGKLREYVPGQ
;
A
#
# COMPACT_ATOMS: atom_id res chain seq x y z
N MET A 1 21.75 -3.06 16.33
CA MET A 1 20.82 -4.10 15.84
C MET A 1 21.14 -4.27 14.38
N GLU A 2 21.68 -5.42 13.98
CA GLU A 2 21.96 -5.70 12.57
C GLU A 2 20.64 -5.80 11.80
N ALA A 3 20.59 -5.14 10.65
CA ALA A 3 19.46 -5.20 9.74
C ALA A 3 19.59 -6.46 8.88
N ASP A 4 19.17 -7.59 9.44
CA ASP A 4 19.26 -8.92 8.82
C ASP A 4 17.98 -9.29 8.05
N HIS A 5 17.01 -8.39 8.00
CA HIS A 5 15.71 -8.63 7.36
C HIS A 5 15.32 -7.44 6.49
N SER A 6 14.45 -7.70 5.51
CA SER A 6 13.90 -6.68 4.63
C SER A 6 12.39 -6.78 4.56
N VAL A 7 11.74 -5.62 4.43
CA VAL A 7 10.34 -5.52 3.98
C VAL A 7 10.30 -4.68 2.72
N PHE A 8 9.26 -4.90 1.92
CA PHE A 8 9.15 -4.32 0.59
C PHE A 8 7.94 -3.41 0.54
N ILE A 9 8.09 -2.23 -0.06
CA ILE A 9 6.99 -1.31 -0.27
C ILE A 9 6.76 -1.21 -1.77
N LEU A 10 5.59 -1.67 -2.19
CA LEU A 10 5.18 -1.63 -3.58
C LEU A 10 4.24 -0.44 -3.77
N LEU A 11 4.64 0.51 -4.63
CA LEU A 11 3.73 1.54 -5.11
C LEU A 11 3.31 1.19 -6.53
N THR A 12 2.01 1.24 -6.83
CA THR A 12 1.49 0.92 -8.16
C THR A 12 0.61 2.01 -8.73
N ASN A 13 0.50 2.00 -10.06
CA ASN A 13 -0.49 2.73 -10.81
C ASN A 13 -1.10 1.80 -11.87
N THR A 14 -2.38 1.49 -11.70
CA THR A 14 -3.14 0.59 -12.58
C THR A 14 -3.68 1.28 -13.84
N GLY A 15 -3.49 2.59 -14.01
CA GLY A 15 -3.84 3.32 -15.25
C GLY A 15 -5.34 3.43 -15.57
N THR A 16 -6.23 2.99 -14.68
CA THR A 16 -7.70 3.08 -14.85
C THR A 16 -8.20 4.53 -14.95
N LEU A 17 -9.35 4.78 -15.59
CA LEU A 17 -9.97 6.12 -15.66
C LEU A 17 -10.08 6.81 -14.29
N PHE A 18 -10.33 6.04 -13.23
CA PHE A 18 -10.30 6.51 -11.84
C PHE A 18 -8.91 7.03 -11.40
N THR A 19 -7.84 6.35 -11.78
CA THR A 19 -6.46 6.81 -11.53
C THR A 19 -6.12 8.04 -12.37
N LYS A 20 -6.64 8.15 -13.60
CA LYS A 20 -6.42 9.33 -14.46
C LYS A 20 -7.12 10.59 -13.91
N LEU A 21 -8.32 10.44 -13.34
CA LEU A 21 -9.05 11.53 -12.67
C LEU A 21 -8.29 12.04 -11.43
N ILE A 22 -7.73 11.13 -10.61
CA ILE A 22 -6.91 11.52 -9.44
C ILE A 22 -5.56 12.13 -9.88
N GLN A 23 -4.92 11.57 -10.92
CA GLN A 23 -3.64 12.05 -11.43
C GLN A 23 -3.69 13.45 -12.02
N GLY A 24 -4.81 13.82 -12.65
CA GLY A 24 -5.02 15.18 -13.16
C GLY A 24 -4.94 16.25 -12.05
N TYR A 25 -5.24 15.87 -10.81
CA TYR A 25 -5.22 16.78 -9.66
C TYR A 25 -3.93 16.66 -8.83
N THR A 26 -3.39 15.47 -8.62
CA THR A 26 -2.24 15.25 -7.72
C THR A 26 -0.87 15.21 -8.41
N LYS A 27 -0.81 15.03 -9.73
CA LYS A 27 0.43 14.76 -10.51
C LYS A 27 1.29 13.59 -9.99
N ALA A 28 0.81 12.81 -9.03
CA ALA A 28 1.56 11.73 -8.42
C ALA A 28 1.59 10.49 -9.34
N PRO A 29 2.77 9.93 -9.66
CA PRO A 29 2.90 8.81 -10.59
C PRO A 29 2.31 7.49 -10.07
N TYR A 30 2.10 7.36 -8.75
CA TYR A 30 1.54 6.18 -8.09
C TYR A 30 0.37 6.55 -7.17
N ASN A 31 -0.62 5.66 -7.07
CA ASN A 31 -1.89 5.91 -6.36
C ASN A 31 -2.34 4.71 -5.51
N HIS A 32 -1.48 3.71 -5.36
CA HIS A 32 -1.70 2.58 -4.48
C HIS A 32 -0.40 2.21 -3.79
N ALA A 33 -0.47 1.81 -2.53
CA ALA A 33 0.67 1.40 -1.71
C ALA A 33 0.37 0.05 -1.05
N SER A 34 1.36 -0.83 -1.02
CA SER A 34 1.27 -2.16 -0.41
C SER A 34 2.56 -2.46 0.34
N ILE A 35 2.49 -3.31 1.37
CA ILE A 35 3.66 -3.80 2.12
C ILE A 35 3.82 -5.30 1.94
N GLY A 36 5.03 -5.70 1.55
CA GLY A 36 5.47 -7.07 1.32
C GLY A 36 6.46 -7.52 2.40
N PHE A 37 6.40 -8.80 2.77
CA PHE A 37 7.32 -9.40 3.75
C PHE A 37 8.32 -10.39 3.15
N ASP A 38 8.33 -10.52 1.82
CA ASP A 38 9.26 -11.32 1.03
C ASP A 38 9.55 -10.60 -0.30
N ARG A 39 10.74 -10.83 -0.87
CA ARG A 39 11.18 -10.16 -2.11
C ARG A 39 10.33 -10.60 -3.30
N GLU A 40 9.75 -11.79 -3.25
CA GLU A 40 8.86 -12.30 -4.29
C GLU A 40 7.45 -11.70 -4.25
N LEU A 41 7.16 -10.87 -3.24
CA LEU A 41 5.86 -10.22 -3.04
C LEU A 41 4.71 -11.24 -2.97
N LYS A 42 4.96 -12.44 -2.43
CA LYS A 42 3.94 -13.46 -2.17
C LYS A 42 3.10 -13.11 -0.96
N GLU A 43 3.70 -12.46 0.03
CA GLU A 43 3.06 -11.95 1.24
C GLU A 43 2.88 -10.44 1.15
N LEU A 44 1.99 -10.01 0.27
CA LEU A 44 1.73 -8.61 -0.05
C LEU A 44 0.36 -8.16 0.47
N TYR A 45 0.33 -7.07 1.24
CA TYR A 45 -0.89 -6.61 1.91
C TYR A 45 -1.16 -5.13 1.65
N SER A 46 -2.45 -4.79 1.50
CA SER A 46 -2.90 -3.42 1.28
C SER A 46 -4.34 -3.21 1.74
N PHE A 47 -4.78 -1.95 1.75
CA PHE A 47 -6.20 -1.64 1.59
C PHE A 47 -6.46 -1.31 0.12
N GLY A 48 -7.25 -2.13 -0.56
CA GLY A 48 -7.42 -2.05 -2.01
C GLY A 48 -8.77 -2.59 -2.46
N ARG A 49 -8.91 -2.76 -3.78
CA ARG A 49 -10.13 -3.33 -4.38
C ARG A 49 -10.24 -4.81 -4.04
N LYS A 50 -11.35 -5.23 -3.45
CA LYS A 50 -11.66 -6.66 -3.24
C LYS A 50 -12.14 -7.36 -4.50
N ASN A 51 -12.83 -6.61 -5.36
CA ASN A 51 -13.23 -7.07 -6.67
C ASN A 51 -12.60 -6.16 -7.74
N PRO A 52 -11.74 -6.69 -8.63
CA PRO A 52 -11.09 -5.92 -9.69
C PRO A 52 -12.06 -5.18 -10.63
N SER A 53 -13.32 -5.60 -10.68
CA SER A 53 -14.41 -5.03 -11.49
C SER A 53 -15.28 -4.03 -10.76
N ASN A 54 -15.17 -3.89 -9.44
CA ASN A 54 -15.94 -2.92 -8.67
C ASN A 54 -15.00 -1.95 -7.93
N PRO A 55 -14.84 -0.70 -8.41
CA PRO A 55 -13.93 0.27 -7.80
C PRO A 55 -14.37 0.75 -6.41
N LEU A 56 -15.64 0.54 -6.05
CA LEU A 56 -16.24 0.96 -4.77
C LEU A 56 -16.22 -0.14 -3.69
N ASN A 57 -15.94 -1.40 -4.08
CA ASN A 57 -15.82 -2.50 -3.12
C ASN A 57 -14.35 -2.65 -2.66
N GLY A 58 -13.98 -1.81 -1.69
CA GLY A 58 -12.65 -1.75 -1.10
C GLY A 58 -12.53 -2.42 0.28
N GLY A 59 -11.30 -2.69 0.70
CA GLY A 59 -10.96 -3.07 2.07
C GLY A 59 -9.61 -3.76 2.19
N PHE A 60 -9.32 -4.32 3.36
CA PHE A 60 -8.08 -5.06 3.57
C PHE A 60 -8.00 -6.31 2.68
N VAL A 61 -6.90 -6.40 1.92
CA VAL A 61 -6.62 -7.46 0.94
C VAL A 61 -5.22 -8.04 1.11
N HIS A 62 -5.11 -9.31 0.78
CA HIS A 62 -3.86 -9.95 0.44
C HIS A 62 -3.77 -9.91 -1.09
N GLU A 63 -2.82 -9.14 -1.60
CA GLU A 63 -2.65 -8.89 -3.02
C GLU A 63 -1.92 -10.06 -3.68
N ASP A 64 -2.22 -10.30 -4.95
CA ASP A 64 -1.57 -11.34 -5.75
C ASP A 64 -1.15 -10.72 -7.08
N LEU A 65 0.13 -10.86 -7.44
CA LEU A 65 0.67 -10.30 -8.68
C LEU A 65 0.16 -11.04 -9.94
N ARG A 66 -0.22 -12.30 -9.80
CA ARG A 66 -0.66 -13.19 -10.89
C ARG A 66 -2.16 -13.26 -11.04
N THR A 67 -2.91 -12.96 -9.98
CA THR A 67 -4.38 -13.02 -9.98
C THR A 67 -5.00 -11.68 -9.56
N GLY A 68 -6.33 -11.58 -9.57
CA GLY A 68 -7.03 -10.39 -9.04
C GLY A 68 -6.80 -9.10 -9.83
N THR A 69 -6.43 -8.02 -9.13
CA THR A 69 -6.37 -6.67 -9.72
C THR A 69 -5.23 -6.55 -10.72
N PHE A 70 -4.04 -7.03 -10.39
CA PHE A 70 -2.86 -6.83 -11.24
C PHE A 70 -2.90 -7.65 -12.53
N SER A 71 -3.52 -8.84 -12.51
CA SER A 71 -3.75 -9.62 -13.75
C SER A 71 -4.74 -8.94 -14.70
N LYS A 72 -5.72 -8.22 -14.16
CA LYS A 72 -6.71 -7.47 -14.95
C LYS A 72 -6.13 -6.20 -15.59
N TYR A 73 -5.12 -5.60 -14.97
CA TYR A 73 -4.47 -4.38 -15.44
C TYR A 73 -2.99 -4.67 -15.76
N PRO A 74 -2.68 -5.37 -16.87
CA PRO A 74 -1.32 -5.85 -17.18
C PRO A 74 -0.30 -4.74 -17.42
N ASP A 75 -0.76 -3.54 -17.79
CA ASP A 75 0.10 -2.35 -17.94
C ASP A 75 0.31 -1.57 -16.62
N THR A 76 0.01 -2.19 -15.48
CA THR A 76 0.29 -1.61 -14.16
C THR A 76 1.77 -1.28 -14.06
N THR A 77 2.07 0.00 -13.81
CA THR A 77 3.43 0.46 -13.53
C THR A 77 3.66 0.49 -12.03
N CYS A 78 4.90 0.27 -11.59
CA CYS A 78 5.25 0.25 -10.19
C CYS A 78 6.66 0.78 -9.90
N VAL A 79 6.88 1.08 -8.63
CA VAL A 79 8.18 1.09 -7.97
C VAL A 79 8.14 0.15 -6.79
N ILE A 80 9.25 -0.55 -6.56
CA ILE A 80 9.44 -1.41 -5.39
C ILE A 80 10.62 -0.87 -4.61
N TYR A 81 10.36 -0.54 -3.35
CA TYR A 81 11.37 -0.15 -2.40
C TYR A 81 11.67 -1.28 -1.42
N GLU A 82 12.93 -1.42 -1.06
CA GLU A 82 13.41 -2.25 0.03
C GLU A 82 13.67 -1.38 1.27
N LEU A 83 13.17 -1.83 2.41
CA LEU A 83 13.46 -1.25 3.72
C LEU A 83 14.15 -2.31 4.57
N ARG A 84 15.42 -2.07 4.89
CA ARG A 84 16.16 -2.91 5.82
C ARG A 84 15.68 -2.66 7.25
N VAL A 85 15.38 -3.76 7.94
CA VAL A 85 14.79 -3.76 9.28
C VAL A 85 15.41 -4.87 10.13
N SER A 86 15.26 -4.75 11.43
CA SER A 86 15.60 -5.83 12.36
C SER A 86 14.49 -6.88 12.43
N GLY A 87 14.85 -8.12 12.82
CA GLY A 87 13.86 -9.16 13.08
C GLY A 87 12.78 -8.74 14.10
N ARG A 88 13.16 -7.94 15.12
CA ARG A 88 12.21 -7.41 16.11
C ARG A 88 11.20 -6.44 15.48
N GLU A 89 11.61 -5.62 14.53
CA GLU A 89 10.70 -4.74 13.79
C GLU A 89 9.77 -5.55 12.89
N VAL A 90 10.26 -6.61 12.22
CA VAL A 90 9.43 -7.53 11.46
C VAL A 90 8.36 -8.17 12.34
N GLU A 91 8.73 -8.70 13.50
CA GLU A 91 7.76 -9.28 14.44
C GLU A 91 6.69 -8.28 14.87
N LYS A 92 7.07 -7.03 15.15
CA LYS A 92 6.10 -5.98 15.50
C LYS A 92 5.18 -5.69 14.33
N MET A 93 5.71 -5.54 13.11
CA MET A 93 4.91 -5.32 11.90
C MET A 93 3.91 -6.45 11.70
N ARG A 94 4.34 -7.71 11.87
CA ARG A 94 3.48 -8.89 11.80
C ARG A 94 2.39 -8.87 12.88
N ARG A 95 2.68 -8.45 14.12
CA ARG A 95 1.66 -8.33 15.17
C ARG A 95 0.61 -7.27 14.82
N VAL A 96 1.04 -6.11 14.33
CA VAL A 96 0.12 -5.04 13.90
C VAL A 96 -0.72 -5.53 12.71
N LEU A 97 -0.10 -6.16 11.72
CA LEU A 97 -0.77 -6.76 10.56
C LEU A 97 -1.85 -7.78 10.98
N HIS A 98 -1.56 -8.64 11.97
CA HIS A 98 -2.51 -9.63 12.46
C HIS A 98 -3.79 -9.00 13.05
N VAL A 99 -3.73 -7.78 13.59
CA VAL A 99 -4.92 -7.04 14.04
C VAL A 99 -5.83 -6.74 12.85
N PHE A 100 -5.26 -6.34 11.71
CA PHE A 100 -5.99 -6.10 10.46
C PHE A 100 -6.55 -7.40 9.87
N ILE A 101 -5.76 -8.48 9.87
CA ILE A 101 -6.20 -9.80 9.40
C ILE A 101 -7.40 -10.30 10.22
N ARG A 102 -7.31 -10.28 11.56
CA ARG A 102 -8.38 -10.74 12.45
C ARG A 102 -9.64 -9.88 12.38
N SER A 103 -9.48 -8.58 12.14
CA SER A 103 -10.59 -7.64 12.05
C SER A 103 -11.05 -7.37 10.62
N ARG A 104 -10.64 -8.22 9.64
CA ARG A 104 -10.91 -8.02 8.21
C ARG A 104 -12.38 -7.79 7.88
N GLN A 105 -13.29 -8.42 8.62
CA GLN A 105 -14.73 -8.21 8.47
C GLN A 105 -15.19 -6.86 9.04
N LYS A 106 -14.62 -6.37 10.15
CA LYS A 106 -14.96 -5.07 10.74
C LYS A 106 -14.45 -3.89 9.89
N TYR A 107 -13.29 -4.03 9.26
CA TYR A 107 -12.72 -3.00 8.39
C TYR A 107 -13.48 -2.80 7.07
N LEU A 108 -14.27 -3.79 6.62
CA LEU A 108 -15.26 -3.62 5.55
C LEU A 108 -16.33 -2.59 5.94
N TYR A 109 -16.89 -2.74 7.15
CA TYR A 109 -17.93 -1.86 7.67
C TYR A 109 -17.38 -0.47 8.01
N ASN A 110 -16.14 -0.36 8.52
CA ASN A 110 -15.53 0.94 8.77
C ASN A 110 -15.20 1.71 7.47
N MET A 111 -14.85 1.04 6.36
CA MET A 111 -14.74 1.73 5.07
C MET A 111 -16.07 2.32 4.59
N LEU A 112 -17.20 1.61 4.79
CA LEU A 112 -18.54 2.15 4.54
C LEU A 112 -18.91 3.27 5.55
N GLY A 113 -18.49 3.13 6.82
CA GLY A 113 -18.72 4.11 7.88
C GLY A 113 -17.94 5.42 7.69
N VAL A 114 -16.74 5.37 7.10
CA VAL A 114 -15.97 6.58 6.72
C VAL A 114 -16.63 7.30 5.53
N ILE A 115 -17.34 6.59 4.65
CA ILE A 115 -18.17 7.20 3.59
C ILE A 115 -19.44 7.86 4.18
N GLY A 116 -19.99 7.30 5.29
CA GLY A 116 -21.24 7.78 5.90
C GLY A 116 -21.13 9.06 6.75
N ILE A 117 -19.93 9.44 7.23
CA ILE A 117 -19.74 10.60 8.11
C ILE A 117 -19.28 11.86 7.35
N ALA A 118 -18.86 11.73 6.08
CA ALA A 118 -18.45 12.85 5.22
C ALA A 118 -19.63 13.53 4.48
N LEU A 119 -20.87 13.40 4.98
CA LEU A 119 -22.07 14.02 4.40
C LEU A 119 -22.22 15.53 4.72
N LYS A 120 -21.12 16.27 4.87
CA LYS A 120 -21.14 17.74 4.92
C LYS A 120 -19.98 18.49 4.26
N GLU A 121 -18.95 17.85 3.70
CA GLU A 121 -17.94 18.51 2.85
C GLU A 121 -17.24 17.49 1.91
N PRO A 122 -16.85 17.89 0.68
CA PRO A 122 -16.32 16.97 -0.33
C PRO A 122 -14.84 16.67 -0.05
N VAL A 123 -14.56 15.79 0.92
CA VAL A 123 -13.19 15.37 1.17
C VAL A 123 -12.87 14.16 0.29
N GLU A 124 -11.93 14.37 -0.63
CA GLU A 124 -11.36 13.40 -1.57
C GLU A 124 -10.61 12.25 -0.88
N PHE A 125 -11.29 11.43 -0.08
CA PHE A 125 -10.72 10.20 0.48
C PHE A 125 -10.60 9.13 -0.60
N SER A 126 -9.64 9.31 -1.51
CA SER A 126 -9.31 8.32 -2.53
C SER A 126 -8.72 7.06 -1.89
N ASN A 127 -8.92 5.89 -2.53
CA ASN A 127 -8.30 4.62 -2.12
C ASN A 127 -6.78 4.76 -1.87
N SER A 128 -6.14 5.68 -2.59
CA SER A 128 -4.72 6.01 -2.46
C SER A 128 -4.30 6.47 -1.07
N TYR A 129 -5.17 7.18 -0.35
CA TYR A 129 -4.87 7.71 0.97
C TYR A 129 -5.01 6.62 2.05
N PHE A 130 -6.01 5.74 1.90
CA PHE A 130 -6.20 4.62 2.82
C PHE A 130 -5.10 3.57 2.71
N CYS A 131 -4.64 3.26 1.49
CA CYS A 131 -3.56 2.29 1.32
C CYS A 131 -2.22 2.80 1.86
N SER A 132 -1.88 4.08 1.63
CA SER A 132 -0.67 4.69 2.16
C SER A 132 -0.73 4.84 3.67
N GLN A 133 -1.88 5.26 4.22
CA GLN A 133 -2.11 5.29 5.66
C GLN A 133 -1.90 3.92 6.29
N PHE A 134 -2.45 2.85 5.71
CA PHE A 134 -2.28 1.50 6.23
C PHE A 134 -0.80 1.11 6.31
N VAL A 135 -0.03 1.29 5.24
CA VAL A 135 1.40 0.97 5.24
C VAL A 135 2.13 1.82 6.27
N ALA A 136 1.82 3.12 6.35
CA ALA A 136 2.41 4.02 7.34
C ALA A 136 2.08 3.60 8.79
N GLU A 137 0.86 3.12 9.06
CA GLU A 137 0.43 2.66 10.37
C GLU A 137 1.19 1.39 10.80
N ILE A 138 1.42 0.45 9.87
CA ILE A 138 2.22 -0.76 10.14
C ILE A 138 3.64 -0.37 10.54
N LEU A 139 4.27 0.57 9.82
CA LEU A 139 5.63 1.02 10.08
C LEU A 139 5.73 1.80 11.41
N ASP A 140 4.88 2.82 11.59
CA ASP A 140 4.93 3.71 12.76
C ASP A 140 4.68 2.94 14.06
N ARG A 141 3.65 2.09 14.12
CA ARG A 141 3.37 1.25 15.29
C ARG A 141 4.45 0.21 15.59
N SER A 142 5.28 -0.11 14.60
CA SER A 142 6.42 -1.01 14.77
C SER A 142 7.68 -0.30 15.26
N GLY A 143 7.62 1.04 15.37
CA GLY A 143 8.73 1.89 15.77
C GLY A 143 9.57 2.40 14.61
N ILE A 144 9.13 2.17 13.36
CA ILE A 144 9.82 2.64 12.16
C ILE A 144 9.22 3.99 11.76
N LYS A 145 9.91 5.07 12.14
CA LYS A 145 9.53 6.42 11.74
C LYS A 145 10.24 6.79 10.44
N LEU A 146 9.49 6.86 9.35
CA LEU A 146 9.98 7.33 8.04
C LEU A 146 9.67 8.80 7.78
N TRP A 147 8.63 9.35 8.44
CA TRP A 147 8.19 10.73 8.24
C TRP A 147 7.89 11.42 9.57
N ASN A 148 7.97 12.74 9.57
CA ASN A 148 7.55 13.57 10.71
C ASN A 148 6.09 14.03 10.56
N LYS A 149 5.17 13.10 10.34
CA LYS A 149 3.72 13.36 10.26
C LYS A 149 2.90 12.14 10.64
N LEU A 150 1.63 12.36 10.94
CA LEU A 150 0.69 11.29 11.28
C LEU A 150 0.54 10.30 10.12
N PRO A 151 0.43 8.98 10.36
CA PRO A 151 0.21 7.99 9.32
C PRO A 151 -0.97 8.30 8.41
N ALA A 152 -2.04 8.88 8.96
CA ALA A 152 -3.18 9.35 8.19
C ALA A 152 -2.74 10.28 7.06
N LEU A 153 -1.82 11.23 7.30
CA LEU A 153 -1.40 12.25 6.33
C LEU A 153 -0.32 11.76 5.34
N VAL A 154 0.03 10.47 5.37
CA VAL A 154 1.02 9.89 4.47
C VAL A 154 0.37 9.52 3.14
N THR A 155 0.99 9.96 2.05
CA THR A 155 0.62 9.70 0.66
C THR A 155 1.61 8.73 0.01
N PRO A 156 1.29 8.10 -1.12
CA PRO A 156 2.26 7.30 -1.87
C PRO A 156 3.53 8.08 -2.27
N ASP A 157 3.43 9.38 -2.51
CA ASP A 157 4.58 10.20 -2.92
C ASP A 157 5.62 10.33 -1.79
N ASP A 158 5.16 10.39 -0.54
CA ASP A 158 6.04 10.47 0.64
C ASP A 158 6.97 9.26 0.78
N PHE A 159 6.55 8.07 0.33
CA PHE A 159 7.41 6.90 0.29
C PHE A 159 8.57 7.11 -0.68
N ARG A 160 8.33 7.74 -1.84
CA ARG A 160 9.41 8.00 -2.81
C ARG A 160 10.45 8.98 -2.32
N GLN A 161 10.09 9.82 -1.36
CA GLN A 161 10.96 10.86 -0.81
C GLN A 161 11.74 10.38 0.44
N SER A 162 11.56 9.12 0.87
CA SER A 162 12.23 8.62 2.07
C SER A 162 13.63 8.08 1.75
N ASP A 163 14.66 8.67 2.36
CA ASP A 163 16.05 8.23 2.19
C ASP A 163 16.34 6.83 2.76
N ARG A 164 15.43 6.30 3.60
CA ARG A 164 15.55 4.94 4.17
C ARG A 164 15.05 3.84 3.22
N LEU A 165 14.40 4.22 2.13
CA LEU A 165 13.79 3.31 1.17
C LEU A 165 14.70 3.17 -0.06
N GLU A 166 15.31 2.01 -0.21
CA GLU A 166 16.19 1.69 -1.33
C GLU A 166 15.33 1.28 -2.53
N LEU A 167 15.42 2.00 -3.65
CA LEU A 167 14.70 1.64 -4.87
C LEU A 167 15.36 0.39 -5.48
N ILE A 168 14.63 -0.72 -5.55
CA ILE A 168 15.14 -1.98 -6.14
C ILE A 168 14.55 -2.28 -7.52
N TYR A 169 13.40 -1.70 -7.86
CA TYR A 169 12.77 -1.89 -9.17
C TYR A 169 11.85 -0.73 -9.54
N GLN A 170 11.87 -0.36 -10.82
CA GLN A 170 10.91 0.57 -11.43
C GLN A 170 10.57 0.10 -12.83
N GLY A 171 9.28 -0.05 -13.14
CA GLY A 171 8.86 -0.56 -14.45
C GLY A 171 7.41 -1.04 -14.47
N LYS A 172 7.12 -1.98 -15.38
CA LYS A 172 5.82 -2.68 -15.39
C LYS A 172 5.84 -3.79 -14.35
N LEU A 173 4.80 -3.87 -13.53
CA LEU A 173 4.73 -4.85 -12.43
C LEU A 173 4.88 -6.30 -12.91
N ARG A 174 4.33 -6.63 -14.08
CA ARG A 174 4.43 -7.97 -14.69
C ARG A 174 5.86 -8.37 -15.11
N GLU A 175 6.76 -7.39 -15.25
CA GLU A 175 8.16 -7.58 -15.68
C GLU A 175 9.11 -7.66 -14.48
N TYR A 176 8.60 -7.54 -13.26
CA TYR A 176 9.40 -7.72 -12.05
C TYR A 176 9.80 -9.19 -11.86
N VAL A 177 11.11 -9.44 -11.74
CA VAL A 177 11.68 -10.75 -11.44
C VAL A 177 12.45 -10.66 -10.12
N PRO A 178 12.03 -11.38 -9.06
CA PRO A 178 12.73 -11.37 -7.79
C PRO A 178 14.15 -11.94 -7.92
N GLY A 179 15.14 -11.24 -7.34
CA GLY A 179 16.54 -11.70 -7.30
C GLY A 179 17.44 -11.15 -8.41
N GLN A 180 16.93 -10.23 -9.22
CA GLN A 180 17.76 -9.27 -9.95
C GLN A 180 18.19 -8.11 -9.06
#